data_AF-A0D6Z4-F1
#
_entry.id   AF-A0D6Z4-F1
#
_cell.length_a   1.000
_cell.length_b   1.000
_cell.length_c   1.000
_cell.angle_alpha   90.00
_cell.angle_beta   90.00
_cell.angle_gamma   90.00
#
_symmetry.space_group_name_H-M   'P 1'
#
loop_
_entity.id
_entity.type
_entity.pdbx_description
1 polymer ?
#
loop_
_entity_poly.entity_id
_entity_poly.type
_entity_poly.pdbx_seq_one_letter_code
_entity_poly.pdbx_strand_id
1 'polypeptide(L)'
;MDLLGPSLEELFNKNQRKLSLKSVLMLADQLVQRIEYMHSKQFIHRDIKPDNFLVGVGSKSSRLYIVDFGLAKRYISKEGHIPFKEGKSLTGTARYASINTHVGLEQSRRDDLESLGYVLMYLLRGQLPWQNMKASNQKEKYQKIMEKKQETTPEQLCKGFPYELTQYLQYCRNLKFEDKPDYHYIRNLFKEAFRKQGFEWDYKFEWIKDEIIKEEKFIGVAIPQKTADIPTTTKQSNFQTIRAPLLMQYQQKITQQPSQEKKRNSSYSKNNNQNKQMTGLLAPKINTNKDRNRKY
;
A
#
# COMPACT_ATOMS: atom_id res chain seq x y z
N MET A 1 4.04 -16.18 6.99
CA MET A 1 4.19 -14.77 6.59
C MET A 1 5.43 -14.23 7.29
N ASP A 2 6.21 -13.39 6.60
CA ASP A 2 7.36 -12.73 7.22
C ASP A 2 6.87 -11.77 8.33
N LEU A 3 7.66 -11.64 9.40
CA LEU A 3 7.42 -10.64 10.42
C LEU A 3 7.76 -9.25 9.85
N LEU A 4 6.76 -8.37 9.79
CA LEU A 4 6.90 -6.98 9.35
C LEU A 4 6.86 -6.02 10.54
N GLY A 5 7.34 -4.80 10.30
CA GLY A 5 7.28 -3.70 11.24
C GLY A 5 5.91 -3.02 11.26
N PRO A 6 5.81 -1.83 11.89
CA PRO A 6 4.55 -1.09 11.99
C PRO A 6 4.00 -0.67 10.62
N SER A 7 2.68 -0.49 10.55
CA SER A 7 2.02 0.10 9.37
C SER A 7 2.33 1.61 9.24
N LEU A 8 2.07 2.17 8.07
CA LEU A 8 2.16 3.62 7.87
C LEU A 8 1.16 4.37 8.76
N GLU A 9 -0.01 3.81 9.09
CA GLU A 9 -0.95 4.43 10.03
C GLU A 9 -0.36 4.48 11.45
N GLU A 10 0.28 3.39 11.91
CA GLU A 10 0.94 3.37 13.22
C GLU A 10 2.10 4.37 13.29
N LEU A 11 2.93 4.43 12.25
CA LEU A 11 4.03 5.38 12.14
C LEU A 11 3.52 6.83 12.09
N PHE A 12 2.44 7.07 11.35
CA PHE A 12 1.77 8.36 11.28
C PHE A 12 1.26 8.82 12.64
N ASN A 13 0.61 7.93 13.40
CA ASN A 13 0.12 8.25 14.75
C ASN A 13 1.27 8.53 15.73
N LYS A 14 2.39 7.78 15.64
CA LYS A 14 3.61 8.04 16.45
C LYS A 14 4.24 9.40 16.14
N ASN A 15 4.08 9.91 14.93
CA ASN A 15 4.60 11.21 14.48
C ASN A 15 3.53 12.32 14.54
N GLN A 16 2.70 12.32 15.60
CA GLN A 16 1.70 13.36 15.85
C GLN A 16 0.73 13.59 14.67
N ARG A 17 0.46 12.52 13.90
CA ARG A 17 -0.43 12.53 12.72
C ARG A 17 0.00 13.53 11.65
N LYS A 18 1.30 13.66 11.41
CA LYS A 18 1.84 14.39 10.27
C LYS A 18 3.21 13.83 9.90
N LEU A 19 3.44 13.57 8.61
CA LEU A 19 4.77 13.25 8.10
C LEU A 19 5.33 14.43 7.30
N SER A 20 6.66 14.56 7.32
CA SER A 20 7.35 15.56 6.51
C SER A 20 7.15 15.32 5.00
N LEU A 21 7.24 16.39 4.21
CA LEU A 21 7.18 16.29 2.75
C LEU A 21 8.29 15.38 2.19
N LYS A 22 9.50 15.45 2.77
CA LYS A 22 10.63 14.58 2.41
C LYS A 22 10.26 13.10 2.60
N SER A 23 9.74 12.74 3.78
CA SER A 23 9.28 11.38 4.09
C SER A 23 8.23 10.93 3.08
N VAL A 24 7.18 11.72 2.86
CA VAL A 24 6.06 11.33 1.99
C VAL A 24 6.49 11.16 0.54
N LEU A 25 7.37 12.00 0.01
CA LEU A 25 7.87 11.86 -1.36
C LEU A 25 8.77 10.61 -1.54
N MET A 26 9.60 10.27 -0.53
CA MET A 26 10.35 9.00 -0.55
C MET A 26 9.42 7.78 -0.45
N LEU A 27 8.37 7.85 0.37
CA LEU A 27 7.34 6.80 0.43
C LEU A 27 6.60 6.67 -0.90
N ALA A 28 6.22 7.78 -1.54
CA ALA A 28 5.44 7.80 -2.78
C ALA A 28 6.10 6.98 -3.89
N ASP A 29 7.43 7.09 -4.07
CA ASP A 29 8.16 6.28 -5.06
C ASP A 29 8.03 4.78 -4.79
N GLN A 30 8.14 4.34 -3.52
CA GLN A 30 7.98 2.94 -3.16
C GLN A 30 6.53 2.46 -3.29
N LEU A 31 5.56 3.28 -2.86
CA LEU A 31 4.13 2.96 -2.91
C LEU A 31 3.67 2.72 -4.35
N VAL A 32 4.06 3.59 -5.29
CA VAL A 32 3.76 3.41 -6.72
C VAL A 32 4.36 2.11 -7.24
N GLN A 33 5.61 1.78 -6.87
CA GLN A 33 6.23 0.51 -7.27
C GLN A 33 5.50 -0.73 -6.72
N ARG A 34 4.95 -0.67 -5.49
CA ARG A 34 4.17 -1.79 -4.94
C ARG A 34 2.86 -1.99 -5.69
N ILE A 35 2.17 -0.90 -6.01
CA ILE A 35 0.92 -0.93 -6.79
C ILE A 35 1.21 -1.41 -8.21
N GLU A 36 2.22 -0.84 -8.88
CA GLU A 36 2.66 -1.25 -10.22
C GLU A 36 2.98 -2.75 -10.28
N TYR A 37 3.72 -3.26 -9.29
CA TYR A 37 4.03 -4.68 -9.22
C TYR A 37 2.75 -5.53 -9.13
N MET A 38 1.79 -5.15 -8.28
CA MET A 38 0.50 -5.87 -8.20
C MET A 38 -0.25 -5.83 -9.53
N HIS A 39 -0.31 -4.65 -10.16
CA HIS A 39 -0.96 -4.46 -11.45
C HIS A 39 -0.29 -5.30 -12.56
N SER A 40 1.04 -5.46 -12.50
CA SER A 40 1.81 -6.36 -13.40
C SER A 40 1.47 -7.84 -13.20
N LYS A 41 1.01 -8.20 -12.00
CA LYS A 41 0.49 -9.53 -11.68
C LYS A 41 -1.01 -9.67 -11.95
N GLN A 42 -1.61 -8.72 -12.68
CA GLN A 42 -2.98 -8.76 -13.17
C GLN A 42 -4.06 -8.53 -12.10
N PHE A 43 -3.67 -8.05 -10.92
CA PHE A 43 -4.58 -7.73 -9.81
C PHE A 43 -4.62 -6.24 -9.52
N ILE A 44 -5.79 -5.77 -9.08
CA ILE A 44 -5.98 -4.49 -8.38
C ILE A 44 -6.24 -4.79 -6.89
N HIS A 45 -5.82 -3.90 -6.01
CA HIS A 45 -5.92 -4.07 -4.57
C HIS A 45 -7.30 -3.73 -4.02
N ARG A 46 -7.89 -2.60 -4.48
CA ARG A 46 -9.20 -2.07 -4.05
C ARG A 46 -9.31 -1.63 -2.59
N ASP A 47 -8.22 -1.56 -1.85
CA ASP A 47 -8.20 -1.05 -0.46
C ASP A 47 -6.84 -0.41 -0.12
N ILE A 48 -6.40 0.51 -0.97
CA ILE A 48 -5.18 1.30 -0.77
C ILE A 48 -5.40 2.24 0.42
N LYS A 49 -4.73 1.96 1.54
CA LYS A 49 -4.80 2.73 2.79
C LYS A 49 -3.51 2.57 3.61
N PRO A 50 -3.17 3.51 4.51
CA PRO A 50 -1.93 3.45 5.29
C PRO A 50 -1.75 2.15 6.10
N ASP A 51 -2.84 1.57 6.60
CA ASP A 51 -2.82 0.31 7.35
C ASP A 51 -2.28 -0.89 6.56
N ASN A 52 -2.47 -0.88 5.23
CA ASN A 52 -2.05 -1.98 4.34
C ASN A 52 -0.62 -1.82 3.82
N PHE A 53 0.11 -0.78 4.27
CA PHE A 53 1.51 -0.57 3.95
C PHE A 53 2.35 -0.64 5.21
N LEU A 54 3.23 -1.63 5.29
CA LEU A 54 4.08 -1.87 6.46
C LEU A 54 5.55 -1.67 6.08
N VAL A 55 6.34 -1.18 7.02
CA VAL A 55 7.80 -1.18 6.88
C VAL A 55 8.39 -2.54 7.24
N GLY A 56 9.59 -2.85 6.75
CA GLY A 56 10.33 -4.02 7.22
C GLY A 56 10.87 -3.85 8.64
N VAL A 57 11.53 -4.89 9.16
CA VAL A 57 12.22 -4.89 10.45
C VAL A 57 13.74 -4.84 10.26
N GLY A 58 14.48 -4.34 11.26
CA GLY A 58 15.95 -4.25 11.23
C GLY A 58 16.46 -3.49 10.02
N SER A 59 17.42 -4.06 9.29
CA SER A 59 18.01 -3.51 8.06
C SER A 59 17.06 -3.38 6.85
N LYS A 60 15.77 -3.67 7.04
CA LYS A 60 14.71 -3.46 6.04
C LYS A 60 13.70 -2.39 6.46
N SER A 61 13.96 -1.63 7.52
CA SER A 61 13.04 -0.62 8.05
C SER A 61 12.76 0.54 7.09
N SER A 62 13.63 0.75 6.10
CA SER A 62 13.44 1.72 5.02
C SER A 62 12.56 1.18 3.87
N ARG A 63 12.28 -0.12 3.84
CA ARG A 63 11.53 -0.79 2.76
C ARG A 63 10.06 -0.94 3.11
N LEU A 64 9.20 -0.47 2.21
CA LEU A 64 7.76 -0.69 2.30
C LEU A 64 7.32 -2.04 1.71
N TYR A 65 6.27 -2.61 2.30
CA TYR A 65 5.56 -3.80 1.88
C TYR A 65 4.07 -3.47 1.78
N ILE A 66 3.38 -4.14 0.86
CA ILE A 66 1.92 -4.08 0.74
C ILE A 66 1.34 -5.40 1.24
N VAL A 67 0.30 -5.34 2.07
CA VAL A 67 -0.35 -6.50 2.70
C VAL A 67 -1.86 -6.44 2.49
N ASP A 68 -2.57 -7.45 3.00
CA ASP A 68 -4.03 -7.58 2.94
C ASP A 68 -4.61 -7.55 1.51
N PHE A 69 -4.54 -8.70 0.86
CA PHE A 69 -5.12 -8.93 -0.46
C PHE A 69 -6.56 -9.44 -0.39
N GLY A 70 -7.23 -9.34 0.77
CA GLY A 70 -8.58 -9.91 0.97
C GLY A 70 -9.65 -9.30 0.05
N LEU A 71 -9.44 -8.05 -0.36
CA LEU A 71 -10.28 -7.36 -1.34
C LEU A 71 -9.67 -7.31 -2.74
N ALA A 72 -8.49 -7.88 -2.97
CA ALA A 72 -7.86 -7.84 -4.29
C ALA A 72 -8.71 -8.56 -5.34
N LYS A 73 -8.66 -8.09 -6.58
CA LYS A 73 -9.42 -8.66 -7.70
C LYS A 73 -8.58 -8.67 -8.96
N ARG A 74 -8.69 -9.74 -9.74
CA ARG A 74 -8.08 -9.82 -11.06
C ARG A 74 -8.81 -8.85 -12.01
N TYR A 75 -8.09 -7.92 -12.62
CA TYR A 75 -8.67 -6.92 -13.55
C TYR A 75 -8.41 -7.26 -15.03
N ILE A 76 -7.51 -8.21 -15.30
CA ILE A 76 -7.22 -8.68 -16.65
C ILE A 76 -7.16 -10.21 -16.64
N SER A 77 -7.84 -10.82 -17.60
CA SER A 77 -7.88 -12.26 -17.83
C SER A 77 -7.35 -12.57 -19.23
N LYS A 78 -7.51 -13.82 -19.70
CA LYS A 78 -7.10 -14.20 -21.06
C LYS A 78 -7.94 -13.49 -22.12
N GLU A 79 -9.16 -13.11 -21.76
CA GLU A 79 -10.14 -12.42 -22.59
C GLU A 79 -9.91 -10.90 -22.64
N GLY A 80 -8.89 -10.38 -21.94
CA GLY A 80 -8.57 -8.96 -21.87
C GLY A 80 -8.98 -8.32 -20.54
N HIS A 81 -9.20 -7.01 -20.57
CA HIS A 81 -9.62 -6.25 -19.39
C HIS A 81 -11.02 -6.69 -18.93
N ILE A 82 -11.28 -6.70 -17.62
CA ILE A 82 -12.63 -6.95 -17.10
C ILE A 82 -13.59 -5.91 -17.72
N PRO A 83 -14.85 -6.28 -18.00
CA PRO A 83 -15.80 -5.36 -18.60
C PRO A 83 -16.15 -4.24 -17.62
N PHE A 84 -16.42 -3.06 -18.17
CA PHE A 84 -16.97 -1.95 -17.41
C PHE A 84 -18.36 -2.32 -16.86
N LYS A 85 -18.61 -2.03 -15.58
CA LYS A 85 -19.89 -2.30 -14.92
C LYS A 85 -20.24 -1.16 -13.97
N GLU A 86 -21.53 -0.90 -13.83
CA GLU A 86 -22.09 0.05 -12.87
C GLU A 86 -22.85 -0.68 -11.76
N GLY A 87 -23.44 0.06 -10.81
CA GLY A 87 -24.24 -0.48 -9.73
C GLY A 87 -23.45 -1.28 -8.69
N LYS A 88 -22.14 -1.04 -8.57
CA LYS A 88 -21.29 -1.67 -7.57
C LYS A 88 -21.47 -1.01 -6.21
N SER A 89 -21.54 -1.82 -5.16
CA SER A 89 -21.39 -1.32 -3.80
C SER A 89 -19.96 -0.86 -3.55
N LEU A 90 -19.80 0.17 -2.74
CA LEU A 90 -18.50 0.65 -2.27
C LEU A 90 -17.75 -0.52 -1.62
N THR A 91 -16.61 -0.88 -2.19
CA THR A 91 -15.68 -1.89 -1.67
C THR A 91 -14.40 -1.18 -1.24
N GLY A 92 -13.90 -1.50 -0.04
CA GLY A 92 -12.73 -0.85 0.56
C GLY A 92 -13.10 0.32 1.48
N THR A 93 -12.09 1.10 1.85
CA THR A 93 -12.24 2.18 2.83
C THR A 93 -12.73 3.48 2.19
N ALA A 94 -13.96 3.92 2.51
CA ALA A 94 -14.60 5.11 1.92
C ALA A 94 -13.75 6.39 1.94
N ARG A 95 -12.91 6.56 2.97
CA ARG A 95 -11.98 7.69 3.12
C ARG A 95 -11.02 7.79 1.94
N TYR A 96 -10.48 6.67 1.47
CA TYR A 96 -9.45 6.62 0.42
C TYR A 96 -9.99 6.14 -0.92
N ALA A 97 -11.21 5.60 -0.99
CA ALA A 97 -11.82 5.15 -2.24
C ALA A 97 -11.86 6.24 -3.33
N SER A 98 -11.66 5.87 -4.60
CA SER A 98 -11.80 6.77 -5.74
C SER A 98 -13.22 7.33 -5.87
N ILE A 99 -13.38 8.44 -6.59
CA ILE A 99 -14.71 8.98 -6.92
C ILE A 99 -15.54 7.94 -7.69
N ASN A 100 -14.93 7.23 -8.63
CA ASN A 100 -15.60 6.16 -9.40
C ASN A 100 -16.14 5.05 -8.49
N THR A 101 -15.43 4.71 -7.42
CA THR A 101 -15.87 3.70 -6.45
C THR A 101 -17.11 4.17 -5.69
N HIS A 102 -17.19 5.46 -5.35
CA HIS A 102 -18.34 6.04 -4.67
C HIS A 102 -19.59 6.07 -5.56
N VAL A 103 -19.45 6.40 -6.85
CA VAL A 103 -20.57 6.42 -7.80
C VAL A 103 -20.96 5.03 -8.30
N GLY A 104 -20.30 3.97 -7.80
CA GLY A 104 -20.67 2.57 -8.05
C GLY A 104 -20.15 1.99 -9.36
N LEU A 105 -19.05 2.51 -9.90
CA LEU A 105 -18.37 1.92 -11.05
C LEU A 105 -17.45 0.79 -10.61
N GLU A 106 -17.25 -0.18 -11.52
CA GLU A 106 -16.24 -1.23 -11.37
C GLU A 106 -14.85 -0.59 -11.24
N GLN A 107 -14.07 -1.07 -10.28
CA GLN A 107 -12.72 -0.58 -10.04
C GLN A 107 -11.73 -1.17 -11.03
N SER A 108 -10.69 -0.40 -11.33
CA SER A 108 -9.56 -0.73 -12.20
C SER A 108 -8.27 -0.11 -11.65
N ARG A 109 -7.17 -0.18 -12.42
CA ARG A 109 -5.85 0.32 -11.99
C ARG A 109 -5.86 1.81 -11.60
N ARG A 110 -6.68 2.63 -12.27
CA ARG A 110 -6.77 4.07 -12.00
C ARG A 110 -7.29 4.35 -10.58
N ASP A 111 -8.12 3.46 -10.06
CA ASP A 111 -8.79 3.64 -8.77
C ASP A 111 -7.84 3.40 -7.60
N ASP A 112 -6.94 2.42 -7.71
CA ASP A 112 -5.84 2.22 -6.74
C ASP A 112 -4.89 3.43 -6.70
N LEU A 113 -4.60 4.02 -7.86
CA LEU A 113 -3.71 5.20 -7.95
C LEU A 113 -4.38 6.49 -7.45
N GLU A 114 -5.66 6.71 -7.77
CA GLU A 114 -6.40 7.84 -7.19
C GLU A 114 -6.46 7.71 -5.66
N SER A 115 -6.71 6.49 -5.16
CA SER A 115 -6.71 6.19 -3.72
C SER A 115 -5.37 6.48 -3.07
N LEU A 116 -4.25 6.13 -3.73
CA LEU A 116 -2.91 6.48 -3.27
C LEU A 116 -2.73 8.00 -3.15
N GLY A 117 -3.29 8.80 -4.06
CA GLY A 117 -3.23 10.27 -3.96
C GLY A 117 -3.89 10.81 -2.71
N TYR A 118 -5.05 10.26 -2.33
CA TYR A 118 -5.71 10.59 -1.07
C TYR A 118 -4.90 10.14 0.14
N VAL A 119 -4.22 8.99 0.07
CA VAL A 119 -3.30 8.52 1.13
C VAL A 119 -2.12 9.49 1.30
N LEU A 120 -1.48 9.93 0.22
CA LEU A 120 -0.37 10.88 0.28
C LEU A 120 -0.80 12.21 0.91
N MET A 121 -1.96 12.74 0.49
CA MET A 121 -2.48 13.99 1.05
C MET A 121 -2.93 13.85 2.50
N TYR A 122 -3.44 12.68 2.90
CA TYR A 122 -3.74 12.38 4.30
C TYR A 122 -2.48 12.42 5.17
N LEU A 123 -1.38 11.78 4.74
CA LEU A 123 -0.12 11.75 5.47
C LEU A 123 0.53 13.15 5.60
N LEU A 124 0.36 14.01 4.60
CA LEU A 124 0.87 15.38 4.60
C LEU A 124 0.02 16.34 5.45
N ARG A 125 -1.31 16.20 5.40
CA ARG A 125 -2.25 17.17 5.99
C ARG A 125 -2.75 16.80 7.37
N GLY A 126 -2.57 15.55 7.82
CA GLY A 126 -3.15 15.05 9.07
C GLY A 126 -4.57 14.52 8.94
N GLN A 127 -5.33 15.14 8.03
CA GLN A 127 -6.71 14.79 7.71
C GLN A 127 -7.08 15.22 6.28
N LEU A 128 -8.11 14.55 5.73
CA LEU A 128 -8.74 14.88 4.46
C LEU A 128 -10.01 15.72 4.69
N PRO A 129 -10.41 16.58 3.73
CA PRO A 129 -11.57 17.47 3.86
C PRO A 129 -12.92 16.78 4.12
N TRP A 130 -13.03 15.49 3.77
CA TRP A 130 -14.22 14.66 3.93
C TRP A 130 -14.18 13.74 5.16
N GLN A 131 -13.32 14.03 6.15
CA GLN A 131 -13.32 13.31 7.43
C GLN A 131 -14.31 13.92 8.42
N ASN A 132 -14.74 13.12 9.41
CA ASN A 132 -15.57 13.53 10.55
C ASN A 132 -16.89 14.22 10.19
N MET A 133 -17.42 13.97 8.98
CA MET A 133 -18.71 14.49 8.55
C MET A 133 -19.85 13.86 9.34
N LYS A 134 -20.75 14.70 9.86
CA LYS A 134 -21.96 14.26 10.58
C LYS A 134 -23.00 13.73 9.58
N ALA A 135 -23.59 12.57 9.88
CA ALA A 135 -24.64 11.94 9.09
C ALA A 135 -25.54 11.09 10.00
N SER A 136 -26.80 10.94 9.66
CA SER A 136 -27.78 10.14 10.41
C SER A 136 -27.58 8.64 10.24
N ASN A 137 -27.05 8.22 9.08
CA ASN A 137 -26.82 6.83 8.75
C ASN A 137 -25.62 6.67 7.79
N GLN A 138 -25.21 5.43 7.55
CA GLN A 138 -24.03 5.14 6.73
C GLN A 138 -24.17 5.53 5.26
N LYS A 139 -25.38 5.40 4.68
CA LYS A 139 -25.66 5.79 3.29
C LYS A 139 -25.46 7.29 3.10
N GLU A 140 -26.04 8.09 4.01
CA GLU A 140 -25.86 9.54 4.01
C GLU A 140 -24.38 9.93 4.25
N LYS A 141 -23.68 9.20 5.13
CA LYS A 141 -22.24 9.43 5.36
C LYS A 141 -21.41 9.24 4.09
N TYR A 142 -21.67 8.17 3.33
CA TYR A 142 -20.97 7.90 2.07
C TYR A 142 -21.31 8.92 1.00
N GLN A 143 -22.59 9.30 0.88
CA GLN A 143 -23.04 10.35 -0.03
C GLN A 143 -22.30 11.68 0.25
N LYS A 144 -22.24 12.10 1.51
CA LYS A 144 -21.53 13.31 1.94
C LYS A 144 -20.03 13.27 1.63
N ILE A 145 -19.38 12.11 1.84
CA ILE A 145 -17.97 11.93 1.48
C ILE A 145 -17.77 12.04 -0.02
N MET A 146 -18.64 11.42 -0.82
CA MET A 146 -18.60 11.46 -2.28
C MET A 146 -18.75 12.89 -2.81
N GLU A 147 -19.80 13.59 -2.39
CA GLU A 147 -20.06 14.99 -2.76
C GLU A 147 -18.85 15.85 -2.42
N LYS A 148 -18.30 15.71 -1.21
CA LYS A 148 -17.14 16.49 -0.81
C LYS A 148 -15.88 16.19 -1.63
N LYS A 149 -15.69 14.95 -2.06
CA LYS A 149 -14.60 14.55 -2.96
C LYS A 149 -14.74 15.13 -4.36
N GLN A 150 -15.96 15.20 -4.88
CA GLN A 150 -16.27 15.78 -6.19
C GLN A 150 -16.10 17.30 -6.19
N GLU A 151 -16.54 17.97 -5.12
CA GLU A 151 -16.35 19.42 -4.94
C GLU A 151 -14.87 19.81 -4.80
N THR A 152 -14.07 18.98 -4.12
CA THR A 152 -12.67 19.31 -3.83
C THR A 152 -11.79 19.02 -5.05
N THR A 153 -11.32 20.08 -5.71
CA THR A 153 -10.42 19.95 -6.85
C THR A 153 -9.02 19.49 -6.41
N PRO A 154 -8.20 18.88 -7.30
CA PRO A 154 -6.81 18.55 -6.99
C PRO A 154 -5.98 19.75 -6.51
N GLU A 155 -6.21 20.95 -7.06
CA GLU A 155 -5.54 22.20 -6.66
C GLU A 155 -5.92 22.59 -5.23
N GLN A 156 -7.21 22.49 -4.88
CA GLN A 156 -7.69 22.79 -3.53
C GLN A 156 -7.13 21.80 -2.51
N LEU A 157 -7.13 20.51 -2.83
CA LEU A 157 -6.61 19.47 -1.93
C LEU A 157 -5.11 19.64 -1.68
N CYS A 158 -4.34 19.88 -2.75
CA CYS A 158 -2.88 20.00 -2.72
C CYS A 158 -2.38 21.41 -2.41
N LYS A 159 -3.26 22.39 -2.15
CA LYS A 159 -2.86 23.76 -1.82
C LYS A 159 -1.83 23.78 -0.68
N GLY A 160 -0.70 24.44 -0.92
CA GLY A 160 0.42 24.56 0.00
C GLY A 160 1.50 23.47 -0.12
N PHE A 161 1.38 22.58 -1.11
CA PHE A 161 2.35 21.51 -1.39
C PHE A 161 2.86 21.61 -2.85
N PRO A 162 3.93 20.88 -3.23
CA PRO A 162 4.46 20.91 -4.60
C PRO A 162 3.39 20.59 -5.65
N TYR A 163 3.44 21.32 -6.77
CA TYR A 163 2.45 21.25 -7.84
C TYR A 163 2.36 19.85 -8.48
N GLU A 164 3.44 19.08 -8.43
CA GLU A 164 3.50 17.70 -8.92
C GLU A 164 2.49 16.78 -8.23
N LEU A 165 2.09 17.06 -6.98
CA LEU A 165 1.00 16.33 -6.29
C LEU A 165 -0.37 16.60 -6.93
N THR A 166 -0.60 17.85 -7.38
CA THR A 166 -1.80 18.21 -8.15
C THR A 166 -1.79 17.50 -9.50
N GLN A 167 -0.65 17.54 -10.22
CA GLN A 167 -0.50 16.86 -11.52
C GLN A 167 -0.73 15.35 -11.40
N TYR A 168 -0.26 14.71 -10.33
CA TYR A 168 -0.50 13.30 -10.05
C TYR A 168 -2.01 12.99 -9.93
N LEU A 169 -2.73 13.74 -9.11
CA LEU A 169 -4.18 13.51 -8.92
C LEU A 169 -4.99 13.78 -10.20
N GLN A 170 -4.64 14.84 -10.94
CA GLN A 170 -5.25 15.14 -12.24
C GLN A 170 -5.00 13.99 -13.24
N TYR A 171 -3.76 13.50 -13.31
CA TYR A 171 -3.38 12.37 -14.16
C TYR A 171 -4.24 11.14 -13.83
N CYS A 172 -4.33 10.76 -12.55
CA CYS A 172 -5.11 9.61 -12.11
C CYS A 172 -6.60 9.73 -12.47
N ARG A 173 -7.20 10.93 -12.29
CA ARG A 173 -8.61 11.18 -12.60
C ARG A 173 -8.90 11.16 -14.11
N ASN A 174 -7.91 11.44 -14.94
CA ASN A 174 -8.05 11.46 -16.41
C ASN A 174 -7.84 10.09 -17.07
N LEU A 175 -7.35 9.08 -16.34
CA LEU A 175 -7.21 7.73 -16.86
C LEU A 175 -8.59 7.12 -17.19
N LYS A 176 -8.70 6.53 -18.38
CA LYS A 176 -9.85 5.71 -18.74
C LYS A 176 -9.80 4.38 -18.00
N PHE A 177 -10.94 3.69 -17.94
CA PHE A 177 -11.10 2.44 -17.18
C PHE A 177 -10.08 1.35 -17.58
N GLU A 178 -9.76 1.24 -18.86
CA GLU A 178 -8.85 0.22 -19.38
C GLU A 178 -7.42 0.71 -19.57
N ASP A 179 -7.13 1.99 -19.32
CA ASP A 179 -5.82 2.56 -19.56
C ASP A 179 -4.76 1.86 -18.70
N LYS A 180 -3.57 1.68 -19.28
CA LYS A 180 -2.37 1.32 -18.53
C LYS A 180 -1.75 2.62 -18.01
N PRO A 181 -1.70 2.84 -16.68
CA PRO A 181 -1.01 4.00 -16.13
C PRO A 181 0.47 4.01 -16.50
N ASP A 182 1.01 5.19 -16.74
CA ASP A 182 2.44 5.46 -16.86
C ASP A 182 3.02 5.68 -15.46
N TYR A 183 3.37 4.57 -14.81
CA TYR A 183 3.97 4.57 -13.48
C TYR A 183 5.32 5.29 -13.47
N HIS A 184 6.05 5.31 -14.59
CA HIS A 184 7.33 6.01 -14.68
C HIS A 184 7.13 7.52 -14.62
N TYR A 185 6.19 8.05 -15.40
CA TYR A 185 5.76 9.46 -15.33
C TYR A 185 5.34 9.84 -13.91
N ILE A 186 4.46 9.05 -13.28
CA ILE A 186 4.02 9.27 -11.90
C ILE A 186 5.21 9.37 -10.93
N ARG A 187 6.15 8.42 -10.99
CA ARG A 187 7.32 8.43 -10.10
C ARG A 187 8.23 9.63 -10.37
N ASN A 188 8.37 10.05 -11.61
CA ASN A 188 9.17 11.22 -11.97
C ASN A 188 8.55 12.53 -11.45
N LEU A 189 7.23 12.65 -11.37
CA LEU A 189 6.57 13.79 -10.70
C LEU A 189 7.04 13.90 -9.24
N PHE A 190 7.03 12.81 -8.49
CA PHE A 190 7.47 12.84 -7.08
C PHE A 190 8.97 13.08 -6.92
N LYS A 191 9.80 12.52 -7.81
CA LYS A 191 11.25 12.78 -7.82
C LYS A 191 11.57 14.22 -8.18
N GLU A 192 10.83 14.82 -9.11
CA GLU A 192 11.01 16.21 -9.47
C GLU A 192 10.61 17.14 -8.33
N ALA A 193 9.47 16.87 -7.67
CA ALA A 193 9.10 17.57 -6.45
C ALA A 193 10.19 17.45 -5.37
N PHE A 194 10.75 16.26 -5.18
CA PHE A 194 11.81 16.00 -4.22
C PHE A 194 13.07 16.81 -4.52
N ARG A 195 13.50 16.81 -5.78
CA ARG A 195 14.68 17.54 -6.27
C ARG A 195 14.50 19.06 -6.14
N LYS A 196 13.33 19.60 -6.49
CA LYS A 196 13.03 21.05 -6.39
C LYS A 196 13.08 21.57 -4.96
N GLN A 197 12.84 20.72 -3.97
CA GLN A 197 12.96 21.08 -2.55
C GLN A 197 14.40 20.92 -2.01
N GLY A 198 15.35 20.48 -2.84
CA GLY A 198 16.74 20.26 -2.42
C GLY A 198 16.93 19.11 -1.43
N PHE A 199 16.00 18.15 -1.40
CA PHE A 199 16.11 17.00 -0.49
C PHE A 199 17.15 15.98 -0.97
N GLU A 200 17.83 15.35 0.00
CA GLU A 200 18.72 14.22 -0.22
C GLU A 200 17.99 12.89 -0.04
N TRP A 201 18.19 11.95 -0.96
CA TRP A 201 17.61 10.61 -0.89
C TRP A 201 18.45 9.70 0.02
N ASP A 202 18.33 9.92 1.32
CA ASP A 202 19.13 9.28 2.37
C ASP A 202 18.40 8.15 3.11
N TYR A 203 17.17 7.85 2.71
CA TYR A 203 16.26 6.91 3.37
C TYR A 203 16.00 7.25 4.85
N LYS A 204 16.26 8.49 5.29
CA LYS A 204 16.00 8.92 6.67
C LYS A 204 14.55 9.36 6.82
N PHE A 205 13.71 8.44 7.28
CA PHE A 205 12.35 8.73 7.72
C PHE A 205 12.32 9.16 9.19
N GLU A 206 11.27 9.86 9.62
CA GLU A 206 11.10 10.35 11.00
C GLU A 206 11.14 9.24 12.07
N TRP A 207 10.86 7.99 11.70
CA TRP A 207 10.91 6.83 12.60
C TRP A 207 12.20 6.02 12.52
N ILE A 208 13.13 6.35 11.62
CA ILE A 208 14.42 5.66 11.52
C ILE A 208 15.40 6.33 12.49
N LYS A 209 15.85 5.56 13.49
CA LYS A 209 16.90 5.96 14.41
C LYS A 209 18.26 5.91 13.73
N ASP A 210 19.16 6.82 14.08
CA ASP A 210 20.51 6.91 13.49
C ASP A 210 21.34 5.61 13.62
N GLU A 211 21.06 4.79 14.63
CA GLU A 211 21.73 3.50 14.85
C GLU A 211 21.48 2.49 13.72
N ILE A 212 20.28 2.49 13.13
CA ILE A 212 19.88 1.54 12.06
C ILE A 212 20.55 1.91 10.73
N ILE A 213 20.79 3.21 10.50
CA ILE A 213 21.41 3.72 9.26
C ILE A 213 22.85 3.24 9.12
N LYS A 214 23.55 3.01 10.24
CA LYS A 214 24.93 2.49 10.23
C LYS A 214 24.99 1.06 9.72
N GLU A 215 23.98 0.23 9.99
CA GLU A 215 23.91 -1.16 9.52
C GLU A 215 23.54 -1.26 8.03
N GLU A 216 22.59 -0.46 7.53
CA GLU A 216 22.23 -0.44 6.10
C GLU A 216 23.40 0.03 5.21
N LYS A 217 24.18 1.03 5.67
CA LYS A 217 25.40 1.48 4.97
C LYS A 217 26.50 0.42 4.92
N PHE A 218 26.54 -0.51 5.88
CA PHE A 218 27.52 -1.61 5.92
C PHE A 218 27.17 -2.76 4.96
N ILE A 219 25.90 -2.86 4.54
CA ILE A 219 25.38 -3.96 3.69
C ILE A 219 25.08 -3.49 2.26
N GLY A 220 24.98 -2.19 2.00
CA GLY A 220 24.63 -1.60 0.71
C GLY A 220 25.77 -1.54 -0.31
N VAL A 221 25.64 -2.31 -1.39
CA VAL A 221 26.40 -2.21 -2.65
C VAL A 221 26.48 -0.75 -3.12
N ALA A 222 27.69 -0.27 -3.40
CA ALA A 222 27.95 1.03 -3.99
C ALA A 222 27.17 1.18 -5.31
N ILE A 223 26.22 2.10 -5.35
CA ILE A 223 25.63 2.59 -6.60
C ILE A 223 26.66 3.57 -7.20
N PRO A 224 27.23 3.32 -8.39
CA PRO A 224 28.15 4.26 -8.99
C PRO A 224 27.38 5.51 -9.41
N GLN A 225 27.67 6.64 -8.77
CA GLN A 225 27.36 7.95 -9.32
C GLN A 225 28.30 8.18 -10.51
N LYS A 226 27.81 8.01 -11.74
CA LYS A 226 28.51 8.51 -12.93
C LYS A 226 28.07 9.95 -13.18
N THR A 227 28.88 10.89 -12.73
CA THR A 227 29.02 12.20 -13.38
C THR A 227 29.82 11.98 -14.66
N ALA A 228 29.31 12.50 -15.77
CA ALA A 228 29.95 12.43 -17.06
C ALA A 228 31.15 13.37 -17.10
N ASP A 229 32.30 12.85 -17.51
CA ASP A 229 33.32 13.57 -18.26
C ASP A 229 34.05 12.54 -19.14
N ILE A 230 34.09 12.82 -20.45
CA ILE A 230 34.77 12.01 -21.47
C ILE A 230 36.19 12.56 -21.62
N PRO A 231 37.23 11.71 -21.57
CA PRO A 231 38.13 11.67 -22.73
C PRO A 231 38.48 10.24 -23.20
N THR A 232 38.62 10.17 -24.52
CA THR A 232 39.16 9.10 -25.38
C THR A 232 40.47 8.46 -24.89
N THR A 233 40.57 7.12 -24.86
CA THR A 233 41.41 6.29 -25.77
C THR A 233 41.49 4.82 -25.34
N THR A 234 41.70 3.99 -26.35
CA THR A 234 41.82 2.53 -26.49
C THR A 234 42.73 1.81 -25.48
N LYS A 235 42.29 0.65 -24.94
CA LYS A 235 42.98 -0.67 -25.03
C LYS A 235 42.24 -1.78 -24.27
N GLN A 236 42.17 -2.95 -24.91
CA GLN A 236 41.73 -4.24 -24.38
C GLN A 236 42.71 -4.75 -23.30
N SER A 237 42.19 -5.33 -22.21
CA SER A 237 42.85 -6.44 -21.51
C SER A 237 41.90 -7.16 -20.54
N ASN A 238 42.01 -8.48 -20.57
CA ASN A 238 41.36 -9.51 -19.75
C ASN A 238 41.42 -9.26 -18.23
N PHE A 239 40.35 -9.62 -17.50
CA PHE A 239 40.48 -10.10 -16.12
C PHE A 239 39.51 -11.25 -15.82
N GLN A 240 40.11 -12.43 -15.65
CA GLN A 240 39.56 -13.60 -14.97
C GLN A 240 39.56 -13.37 -13.44
N THR A 241 38.54 -13.92 -12.79
CA THR A 241 38.56 -14.55 -11.45
C THR A 241 39.09 -13.76 -10.25
N ILE A 242 38.19 -13.12 -9.48
CA ILE A 242 38.30 -13.01 -8.01
C ILE A 242 36.90 -13.13 -7.39
N ARG A 243 36.45 -14.36 -7.11
CA ARG A 243 35.32 -14.66 -6.21
C ARG A 243 35.66 -15.90 -5.37
N ALA A 244 36.57 -15.75 -4.41
CA ALA A 244 36.79 -16.72 -3.34
C ALA A 244 37.71 -16.06 -2.31
N PRO A 245 37.16 -15.41 -1.26
CA PRO A 245 37.22 -16.05 0.06
C PRO A 245 35.99 -15.85 0.99
N LEU A 246 34.96 -15.08 0.59
CA LEU A 246 33.87 -14.71 1.52
C LEU A 246 32.80 -15.82 1.74
N LEU A 247 32.64 -16.75 0.79
CA LEU A 247 31.67 -17.86 0.89
C LEU A 247 32.12 -18.97 1.87
N MET A 248 33.43 -19.13 2.10
CA MET A 248 33.95 -20.12 3.06
C MET A 248 33.77 -19.69 4.51
N GLN A 249 33.89 -18.38 4.81
CA GLN A 249 33.64 -17.88 6.18
C GLN A 249 32.16 -17.96 6.59
N TYR A 250 31.24 -17.94 5.62
CA TYR A 250 29.80 -18.04 5.90
C TYR A 250 29.37 -19.49 6.21
N GLN A 251 30.02 -20.49 5.61
CA GLN A 251 29.74 -21.90 5.90
C GLN A 251 30.35 -22.37 7.23
N GLN A 252 31.48 -21.81 7.66
CA GLN A 252 32.10 -22.16 8.96
C GLN A 252 31.30 -21.67 10.18
N LYS A 253 30.48 -20.61 10.05
CA LYS A 253 29.63 -20.10 11.14
C LYS A 253 28.33 -20.87 11.37
N ILE A 254 27.92 -21.75 10.45
CA ILE A 254 26.71 -22.59 10.61
C ILE A 254 27.00 -23.91 11.34
N THR A 255 28.27 -24.32 11.43
CA THR A 255 28.69 -25.59 12.06
C THR A 255 29.02 -25.53 13.56
N GLN A 256 28.83 -24.39 14.25
CA GLN A 256 29.17 -24.24 15.68
C GLN A 256 28.05 -23.67 16.56
N GLN A 257 26.81 -24.17 16.44
CA GLN A 257 25.80 -24.01 17.50
C GLN A 257 25.30 -25.38 17.99
N PRO A 258 25.36 -25.68 19.30
CA PRO A 258 24.76 -26.88 19.86
C PRO A 258 23.23 -26.81 19.79
N SER A 259 22.65 -27.87 19.26
CA SER A 259 21.21 -28.15 19.17
C SER A 259 20.53 -28.19 20.55
N GLN A 260 19.66 -27.21 20.83
CA GLN A 260 18.61 -27.32 21.85
C GLN A 260 17.23 -27.29 21.18
N GLU A 261 16.90 -28.39 20.50
CA GLU A 261 15.56 -28.65 19.99
C GLU A 261 15.14 -30.06 20.42
N LYS A 262 14.74 -30.20 21.69
CA LYS A 262 14.04 -31.38 22.24
C LYS A 262 13.49 -31.04 23.62
N LYS A 263 12.38 -30.29 23.65
CA LYS A 263 11.34 -30.22 24.71
C LYS A 263 10.38 -29.07 24.43
N ARG A 264 9.58 -29.16 23.35
CA ARG A 264 8.34 -28.36 23.20
C ARG A 264 7.25 -29.01 22.33
N ASN A 265 7.46 -30.26 21.88
CA ASN A 265 6.43 -31.07 21.25
C ASN A 265 5.82 -32.07 22.25
N SER A 266 5.10 -31.58 23.27
CA SER A 266 4.15 -32.41 24.02
C SER A 266 2.93 -31.67 24.59
N SER A 267 2.64 -30.44 24.15
CA SER A 267 1.45 -29.68 24.60
C SER A 267 0.46 -29.32 23.49
N TYR A 268 0.71 -29.73 22.24
CA TYR A 268 -0.25 -29.66 21.12
C TYR A 268 -0.86 -31.03 20.80
N SER A 269 -1.41 -31.70 21.81
CA SER A 269 -2.36 -32.80 21.60
C SER A 269 -3.11 -33.09 22.91
N LYS A 270 -3.84 -32.10 23.42
CA LYS A 270 -4.87 -32.21 24.48
C LYS A 270 -5.51 -30.83 24.65
N ASN A 271 -6.39 -30.44 23.72
CA ASN A 271 -7.44 -29.44 23.97
C ASN A 271 -8.49 -29.33 22.82
N ASN A 272 -8.68 -30.40 22.04
CA ASN A 272 -9.68 -30.44 20.97
C ASN A 272 -10.82 -31.44 21.26
N ASN A 273 -11.25 -31.54 22.52
CA ASN A 273 -12.45 -32.29 22.91
C ASN A 273 -12.99 -31.76 24.24
N GLN A 274 -13.62 -30.58 24.22
CA GLN A 274 -14.63 -30.13 25.18
C GLN A 274 -15.21 -28.78 24.72
N ASN A 275 -16.13 -28.84 23.75
CA ASN A 275 -17.25 -27.90 23.58
C ASN A 275 -18.18 -28.34 22.44
N LYS A 276 -18.62 -29.61 22.53
CA LYS A 276 -19.82 -30.12 21.88
C LYS A 276 -20.69 -30.75 22.96
N GLN A 277 -21.49 -29.94 23.64
CA GLN A 277 -22.78 -30.29 24.26
C GLN A 277 -23.31 -29.08 25.04
N MET A 278 -24.61 -28.79 24.88
CA MET A 278 -25.38 -27.64 25.40
C MET A 278 -25.01 -26.29 24.75
N THR A 279 -25.86 -25.66 23.94
CA THR A 279 -27.27 -25.32 24.19
C THR A 279 -28.09 -25.31 22.90
N GLY A 280 -29.25 -25.96 22.95
CA GLY A 280 -30.32 -25.78 21.97
C GLY A 280 -31.25 -24.65 22.38
N LEU A 281 -32.20 -24.37 21.47
CA LEU A 281 -33.42 -23.54 21.62
C LEU A 281 -33.25 -22.04 21.37
N LEU A 282 -33.55 -21.61 20.14
CA LEU A 282 -34.75 -20.82 19.77
C LEU A 282 -34.55 -20.15 18.39
N ALA A 283 -35.23 -20.68 17.38
CA ALA A 283 -35.45 -20.02 16.09
C ALA A 283 -36.92 -19.56 16.02
N PRO A 284 -37.23 -18.29 15.66
CA PRO A 284 -38.60 -17.88 15.43
C PRO A 284 -39.12 -18.39 14.08
N LYS A 285 -40.29 -19.04 14.14
CA LYS A 285 -41.05 -19.54 12.99
C LYS A 285 -41.62 -18.39 12.17
N ILE A 286 -41.49 -18.53 10.85
CA ILE A 286 -42.18 -17.77 9.81
C ILE A 286 -43.69 -18.07 9.93
N ASN A 287 -44.49 -17.02 10.09
CA ASN A 287 -45.95 -17.11 10.14
C ASN A 287 -46.52 -16.82 8.74
N THR A 288 -46.91 -17.86 8.01
CA THR A 288 -47.73 -17.75 6.80
C THR A 288 -49.15 -18.16 7.12
N ASN A 289 -50.00 -17.20 7.46
CA ASN A 289 -51.45 -17.40 7.48
C ASN A 289 -51.98 -17.44 6.05
N LYS A 290 -52.36 -18.63 5.60
CA LYS A 290 -53.35 -18.84 4.54
C LYS A 290 -54.59 -19.41 5.20
N ASP A 291 -55.59 -18.57 5.44
CA ASP A 291 -56.96 -19.01 5.64
C ASP A 291 -57.78 -18.73 4.38
N ARG A 292 -58.27 -19.81 3.79
CA ARG A 292 -59.41 -19.82 2.87
C ARG A 292 -60.60 -20.38 3.65
N ASN A 293 -61.65 -19.59 3.87
CA ASN A 293 -63.03 -20.07 3.71
C ASN A 293 -64.08 -18.93 3.71
N ARG A 294 -64.77 -18.82 2.56
CA ARG A 294 -66.20 -18.51 2.29
C ARG A 294 -67.00 -17.62 3.26
N LYS A 295 -67.62 -16.56 2.72
CA LYS A 295 -69.07 -16.46 2.38
C LYS A 295 -69.45 -15.03 1.95
N TYR A 296 -70.42 -14.98 1.03
CA TYR A 296 -71.11 -13.84 0.39
C TYR A 296 -70.38 -13.15 -0.76
#